data_AF-A0A1E1LSX1-F1
#
_entry.id   AF-A0A1E1LSX1-F1
#
_cell.length_a   1.000
_cell.length_b   1.000
_cell.length_c   1.000
_cell.angle_alpha   90.00
_cell.angle_beta   90.00
_cell.angle_gamma   90.00
#
_symmetry.space_group_name_H-M   'P 1'
#
loop_
_entity.id
_entity.type
_entity.pdbx_description
1 polymer ?
#
loop_
_entity_poly.entity_id
_entity_poly.type
_entity_poly.pdbx_seq_one_letter_code
_entity_poly.pdbx_strand_id
1 'polypeptide(L)'
;MANRGAKQFDVPGLNKILKIQDLKESRNIYNVLPDDSQQPEILESHIHNLAALFVRNRADGILGIHLAHAHFAIPENTAILGVNYNKPHCRWARTTAIQTLNLSNVHGHIFVLTDHGFHPYEYQTGPIPDLSGVNSAFLPELADYLNTNNLSTLLGLQIIDQKPVHMLELILPQGTVMLDVSNLNGCVPTRQTGWKFEAENGEPRVCQANETHGRTATTHEIYNKGDPHPKLENFQDLENALVEAGILCV
;
A
#
# COMPACT_ATOMS: atom_id res chain seq x y z
N MET A 1 -40.09 12.80 3.66
CA MET A 1 -38.70 12.83 3.18
C MET A 1 -37.85 12.07 4.19
N ALA A 2 -37.41 10.86 3.88
CA ALA A 2 -36.59 10.07 4.78
C ALA A 2 -35.12 10.39 4.49
N ASN A 3 -34.47 11.11 5.39
CA ASN A 3 -33.03 11.30 5.39
C ASN A 3 -32.40 9.95 5.76
N ARG A 4 -32.13 9.09 4.77
CA ARG A 4 -31.31 7.90 4.97
C ARG A 4 -29.89 8.41 5.18
N GLY A 5 -29.51 8.62 6.44
CA GLY A 5 -28.11 8.86 6.78
C GLY A 5 -27.26 7.76 6.16
N ALA A 6 -26.24 8.14 5.39
CA ALA A 6 -25.29 7.19 4.85
C ALA A 6 -24.77 6.32 6.01
N LYS A 7 -24.78 4.99 5.84
CA LYS A 7 -24.15 4.10 6.82
C LYS A 7 -22.69 4.54 6.95
N GLN A 8 -22.28 4.93 8.15
CA GLN A 8 -20.89 5.19 8.44
C GLN A 8 -20.12 3.87 8.27
N PHE A 9 -19.15 3.87 7.35
CA PHE A 9 -18.23 2.74 7.18
C PHE A 9 -17.22 2.79 8.32
N ASP A 10 -17.30 1.84 9.23
CA ASP A 10 -16.38 1.68 10.36
C ASP A 10 -15.16 0.85 9.92
N VAL A 11 -14.08 1.52 9.54
CA VAL A 11 -12.86 0.91 8.96
C VAL A 11 -11.74 0.87 10.01
N PRO A 12 -11.33 -0.32 10.48
CA PRO A 12 -10.25 -0.46 11.46
C PRO A 12 -8.94 0.17 10.97
N GLY A 13 -8.31 1.01 11.78
CA GLY A 13 -7.05 1.68 11.43
C GLY A 13 -7.19 2.82 10.45
N LEU A 14 -8.42 3.26 10.14
CA LEU A 14 -8.69 4.46 9.36
C LEU A 14 -9.56 5.45 10.16
N ASN A 15 -10.79 5.06 10.50
CA ASN A 15 -11.72 5.87 11.32
C ASN A 15 -12.25 5.12 12.54
N LYS A 16 -11.74 3.91 12.78
CA LYS A 16 -12.02 3.08 13.95
C LYS A 16 -10.71 2.57 14.55
N ILE A 17 -10.67 2.47 15.88
CA ILE A 17 -9.49 2.00 16.61
C ILE A 17 -9.17 0.54 16.22
N LEU A 18 -7.89 0.28 15.91
CA LEU A 18 -7.38 -1.06 15.62
C LEU A 18 -7.43 -1.97 16.84
N LYS A 19 -7.69 -3.25 16.58
CA LYS A 19 -7.65 -4.34 17.55
C LYS A 19 -6.71 -5.43 17.07
N ILE A 20 -6.25 -6.25 18.01
CA ILE A 20 -5.44 -7.45 17.71
C ILE A 20 -6.14 -8.39 16.71
N GLN A 21 -7.47 -8.45 16.73
CA GLN A 21 -8.21 -9.28 15.78
C GLN A 21 -8.08 -8.78 14.34
N ASP A 22 -8.01 -7.46 14.13
CA ASP A 22 -7.84 -6.88 12.80
C ASP A 22 -6.49 -7.29 12.20
N LEU A 23 -5.44 -7.29 13.03
CA LEU A 23 -4.08 -7.76 12.67
C LEU A 23 -4.01 -9.28 12.38
N LYS A 24 -4.84 -10.08 13.05
CA LYS A 24 -4.93 -11.51 12.74
C LYS A 24 -5.63 -11.74 11.42
N GLU A 25 -6.70 -11.00 11.17
CA GLU A 25 -7.48 -11.11 9.94
C GLU A 25 -6.69 -10.62 8.72
N SER A 26 -5.88 -9.56 8.87
CA SER A 26 -5.02 -9.08 7.78
C SER A 26 -4.11 -10.17 7.21
N ARG A 27 -3.67 -11.12 8.04
CA ARG A 27 -2.88 -12.26 7.55
C ARG A 27 -3.69 -13.17 6.64
N ASN A 28 -4.93 -13.48 7.02
CA ASN A 28 -5.80 -14.36 6.24
C ASN A 28 -6.07 -13.73 4.88
N ILE A 29 -6.31 -12.41 4.87
CA ILE A 29 -6.48 -11.62 3.66
C ILE A 29 -5.20 -11.63 2.82
N TYR A 30 -4.06 -11.24 3.39
CA TYR A 30 -2.80 -11.13 2.65
C TYR A 30 -2.39 -12.44 1.97
N ASN A 31 -2.48 -13.55 2.70
CA ASN A 31 -2.02 -14.86 2.21
C ASN A 31 -2.89 -15.46 1.09
N VAL A 32 -4.04 -14.86 0.78
CA VAL A 32 -4.88 -15.27 -0.36
C VAL A 32 -4.83 -14.28 -1.53
N LEU A 33 -4.12 -13.15 -1.38
CA LEU A 33 -3.93 -12.21 -2.47
C LEU A 33 -2.98 -12.81 -3.52
N PRO A 34 -3.28 -12.65 -4.81
CA PRO A 34 -2.38 -13.07 -5.87
C PRO A 34 -1.18 -12.13 -5.96
N ASP A 35 -0.07 -12.66 -6.47
CA ASP A 35 1.06 -11.86 -6.93
C ASP A 35 0.60 -10.89 -8.02
N ASP A 36 1.16 -9.68 -8.03
CA ASP A 36 0.75 -8.63 -8.97
C ASP A 36 0.90 -9.12 -10.41
N SER A 37 1.95 -9.86 -10.75
CA SER A 37 2.23 -10.33 -12.12
C SER A 37 1.16 -11.26 -12.67
N GLN A 38 0.32 -11.85 -11.81
CA GLN A 38 -0.77 -12.75 -12.16
C GLN A 38 -2.12 -12.03 -12.32
N GLN A 39 -2.17 -10.73 -12.03
CA GLN A 39 -3.41 -9.96 -12.04
C GLN A 39 -3.63 -9.28 -13.40
N PRO A 40 -4.90 -9.08 -13.83
CA PRO A 40 -5.21 -8.37 -15.06
C PRO A 40 -4.80 -6.90 -14.99
N GLU A 41 -4.64 -6.27 -16.16
CA GLU A 41 -4.49 -4.82 -16.28
C GLU A 41 -5.78 -4.11 -15.87
N ILE A 42 -5.65 -2.92 -15.27
CA ILE A 42 -6.80 -2.08 -14.93
C ILE A 42 -7.08 -1.16 -16.10
N LEU A 43 -8.34 -1.15 -16.56
CA LEU A 43 -8.76 -0.26 -17.63
C LEU A 43 -8.58 1.21 -17.20
N GLU A 44 -7.98 2.00 -18.09
CA GLU A 44 -7.74 3.43 -17.86
C GLU A 44 -9.03 4.21 -17.53
N SER A 45 -10.17 3.78 -18.09
CA SER A 45 -11.48 4.34 -17.77
C SER A 45 -11.86 4.18 -16.29
N HIS A 46 -11.47 3.09 -15.63
CA HIS A 46 -11.68 2.92 -14.19
C HIS A 46 -10.82 3.89 -13.39
N ILE A 47 -9.57 4.07 -13.80
CA ILE A 47 -8.65 5.02 -13.15
C ILE A 47 -9.20 6.46 -13.23
N HIS A 48 -9.70 6.88 -14.39
CA HIS A 48 -10.33 8.20 -14.55
C HIS A 48 -11.60 8.37 -13.71
N ASN A 49 -12.46 7.35 -13.68
CA ASN A 49 -13.68 7.39 -12.86
C ASN A 49 -13.37 7.44 -11.37
N LEU A 50 -12.35 6.70 -10.93
CA LEU A 50 -11.85 6.72 -9.55
C LEU A 50 -11.25 8.09 -9.23
N ALA A 51 -10.45 8.69 -10.12
CA ALA A 51 -9.95 10.05 -9.92
C ALA A 51 -11.08 11.05 -9.67
N ALA A 52 -12.14 11.00 -10.49
CA ALA A 52 -13.32 11.84 -10.32
C ALA A 52 -14.04 11.59 -8.98
N LEU A 53 -14.12 10.32 -8.54
CA LEU A 53 -14.69 9.94 -7.25
C LEU A 53 -13.86 10.47 -6.07
N PHE A 54 -12.53 10.38 -6.14
CA PHE A 54 -11.65 10.85 -5.07
C PHE A 54 -11.70 12.39 -4.95
N VAL A 55 -11.58 13.10 -6.07
CA VAL A 55 -11.59 14.57 -6.10
C VAL A 55 -12.94 15.14 -5.64
N ARG A 56 -14.07 14.62 -6.12
CA ARG A 56 -15.40 15.11 -5.69
C ARG A 56 -15.65 14.94 -4.20
N ASN A 57 -14.98 13.95 -3.59
CA ASN A 57 -15.10 13.64 -2.17
C ASN A 57 -13.97 14.24 -1.31
N ARG A 58 -13.06 15.03 -1.91
CA ARG A 58 -11.88 15.62 -1.24
C ARG A 58 -11.00 14.58 -0.55
N ALA A 59 -10.95 13.39 -1.14
CA ALA A 59 -10.10 12.29 -0.70
C ALA A 59 -8.75 12.29 -1.42
N ASP A 60 -8.64 13.04 -2.52
CA ASP A 60 -7.40 13.28 -3.25
C ASP A 60 -6.31 13.88 -2.34
N GLY A 61 -5.06 13.55 -2.62
CA GLY A 61 -3.91 13.93 -1.80
C GLY A 61 -3.79 13.24 -0.44
N ILE A 62 -4.82 12.57 0.08
CA ILE A 62 -4.76 11.81 1.35
C ILE A 62 -4.88 10.31 1.10
N LEU A 63 -5.78 9.95 0.18
CA LEU A 63 -6.11 8.58 -0.16
C LEU A 63 -5.85 8.34 -1.65
N GLY A 64 -5.53 7.09 -1.98
CA GLY A 64 -5.43 6.62 -3.35
C GLY A 64 -5.91 5.18 -3.47
N ILE A 65 -5.60 4.55 -4.59
CA ILE A 65 -5.89 3.13 -4.82
C ILE A 65 -4.59 2.36 -5.00
N HIS A 66 -4.62 1.09 -4.63
CA HIS A 66 -3.51 0.18 -4.76
C HIS A 66 -4.00 -1.15 -5.35
N LEU A 67 -3.19 -1.79 -6.18
CA LEU A 67 -3.45 -3.12 -6.71
C LEU A 67 -3.29 -4.11 -5.55
N ALA A 68 -4.36 -4.75 -5.11
CA ALA A 68 -4.30 -5.62 -3.94
C ALA A 68 -3.50 -6.88 -4.25
N HIS A 69 -2.27 -6.99 -3.72
CA HIS A 69 -1.36 -8.10 -4.02
C HIS A 69 -0.54 -8.52 -2.80
N ALA A 70 0.08 -9.70 -2.91
CA ALA A 70 1.04 -10.22 -1.94
C ALA A 70 2.22 -10.88 -2.66
N HIS A 71 3.40 -10.79 -2.07
CA HIS A 71 4.65 -11.31 -2.64
C HIS A 71 5.11 -12.62 -2.02
N PHE A 72 4.61 -12.93 -0.82
CA PHE A 72 4.99 -14.09 -0.03
C PHE A 72 3.89 -14.42 0.96
N ALA A 73 3.94 -15.61 1.56
CA ALA A 73 3.06 -15.93 2.69
C ALA A 73 3.65 -15.40 4.00
N ILE A 74 2.81 -14.78 4.84
CA ILE A 74 3.23 -14.30 6.16
C ILE A 74 2.95 -15.33 7.27
N PRO A 75 3.89 -15.50 8.23
CA PRO A 75 3.73 -16.44 9.34
C PRO A 75 2.55 -16.12 10.26
N GLU A 76 2.08 -17.12 11.01
CA GLU A 76 1.09 -16.91 12.07
C GLU A 76 1.58 -15.89 13.12
N ASN A 77 0.64 -15.18 13.74
CA ASN A 77 0.91 -14.16 14.75
C ASN A 77 1.81 -13.00 14.26
N THR A 78 1.87 -12.78 12.95
CA THR A 78 2.56 -11.63 12.34
C THR A 78 1.60 -10.82 11.47
N ALA A 79 1.94 -9.55 11.23
CA ALA A 79 1.30 -8.67 10.27
C ALA A 79 2.37 -7.89 9.50
N ILE A 80 2.05 -7.38 8.30
CA ILE A 80 2.94 -6.48 7.55
C ILE A 80 2.88 -5.09 8.16
N LEU A 81 4.02 -4.61 8.68
CA LEU A 81 4.16 -3.25 9.20
C LEU A 81 5.22 -2.48 8.42
N GLY A 82 4.81 -1.35 7.86
CA GLY A 82 5.68 -0.33 7.27
C GLY A 82 6.25 0.63 8.31
N VAL A 83 7.52 0.96 8.14
CA VAL A 83 8.23 2.03 8.86
C VAL A 83 8.94 2.91 7.84
N ASN A 84 8.78 4.23 7.97
CA ASN A 84 9.47 5.20 7.13
C ASN A 84 10.83 5.57 7.71
N TYR A 85 11.84 5.67 6.84
CA TYR A 85 13.19 6.15 7.14
C TYR A 85 13.50 7.33 6.22
N ASN A 86 14.37 8.26 6.65
CA ASN A 86 14.60 9.54 5.96
C ASN A 86 15.94 9.62 5.21
N LYS A 87 16.82 8.63 5.35
CA LYS A 87 18.18 8.65 4.79
C LYS A 87 18.59 7.24 4.32
N PRO A 88 18.43 6.92 3.02
CA PRO A 88 17.56 7.61 2.05
C PRO A 88 16.08 7.56 2.49
N HIS A 89 15.22 8.39 1.89
CA HIS A 89 13.78 8.26 2.15
C HIS A 89 13.27 6.92 1.63
N CYS A 90 12.70 6.10 2.50
CA CYS A 90 12.12 4.82 2.12
C CYS A 90 11.01 4.39 3.09
N ARG A 91 10.14 3.50 2.62
CA ARG A 91 9.24 2.71 3.48
C ARG A 91 9.72 1.26 3.46
N TRP A 92 10.08 0.71 4.61
CA TRP A 92 10.37 -0.71 4.76
C TRP A 92 9.19 -1.40 5.43
N ALA A 93 8.49 -2.24 4.68
CA ALA A 93 7.38 -3.05 5.14
C ALA A 93 7.84 -4.48 5.38
N ARG A 94 7.58 -5.02 6.56
CA ARG A 94 8.05 -6.37 6.92
C ARG A 94 7.09 -7.11 7.83
N THR A 95 7.21 -8.43 7.84
CA THR A 95 6.55 -9.27 8.85
C THR A 95 6.99 -8.84 10.25
N THR A 96 6.01 -8.44 11.06
CA THR A 96 6.24 -7.99 12.43
C THR A 96 5.31 -8.75 13.36
N ALA A 97 5.85 -9.21 14.49
CA ALA A 97 5.07 -9.95 15.47
C ALA A 97 3.95 -9.09 16.05
N ILE A 98 2.72 -9.60 16.05
CA ILE A 98 1.54 -8.84 16.49
C ILE A 98 1.69 -8.35 17.94
N GLN A 99 2.28 -9.16 18.81
CA GLN A 99 2.49 -8.83 20.23
C GLN A 99 3.46 -7.67 20.47
N THR A 100 4.30 -7.31 19.48
CA THR A 100 5.25 -6.21 19.61
C THR A 100 4.70 -4.88 19.08
N LEU A 101 3.51 -4.89 18.47
CA LEU A 101 2.92 -3.70 17.86
C LEU A 101 2.31 -2.77 18.92
N ASN A 102 2.65 -1.48 18.85
CA ASN A 102 1.97 -0.46 19.61
C ASN A 102 0.73 0.03 18.84
N LEU A 103 -0.45 -0.52 19.15
CA LEU A 103 -1.71 -0.18 18.47
C LEU A 103 -2.09 1.31 18.56
N SER A 104 -1.54 2.07 19.51
CA SER A 104 -1.81 3.52 19.59
C SER A 104 -0.99 4.35 18.60
N ASN A 105 -0.02 3.74 17.92
CA ASN A 105 0.88 4.39 16.97
C ASN A 105 1.01 3.58 15.67
N VAL A 106 -0.03 2.82 15.34
CA VAL A 106 -0.14 2.04 14.12
C VAL A 106 -1.50 2.34 13.49
N HIS A 107 -1.53 2.44 12.18
CA HIS A 107 -2.74 2.58 11.40
C HIS A 107 -2.74 1.63 10.20
N GLY A 108 -3.91 1.40 9.61
CA GLY A 108 -3.98 0.65 8.35
C GLY A 108 -3.37 1.47 7.23
N HIS A 109 -2.65 0.84 6.31
CA HIS A 109 -2.00 1.51 5.18
C HIS A 109 -2.69 1.19 3.86
N ILE A 110 -2.93 -0.10 3.61
CA ILE A 110 -3.64 -0.59 2.43
C ILE A 110 -4.79 -1.49 2.89
N PHE A 111 -5.97 -1.27 2.32
CA PHE A 111 -7.23 -1.87 2.71
C PHE A 111 -7.89 -2.53 1.50
N VAL A 112 -8.42 -3.74 1.66
CA VAL A 112 -9.29 -4.37 0.66
C VAL A 112 -10.74 -4.29 1.08
N LEU A 113 -11.65 -4.32 0.10
CA LEU A 113 -13.07 -4.40 0.37
C LEU A 113 -13.48 -5.86 0.65
N THR A 114 -14.01 -6.11 1.85
CA THR A 114 -14.56 -7.40 2.26
C THR A 114 -16.07 -7.33 2.41
N ASP A 115 -16.72 -8.46 2.67
CA ASP A 115 -18.15 -8.54 3.01
C ASP A 115 -18.53 -7.72 4.26
N HIS A 116 -17.54 -7.34 5.07
CA HIS A 116 -17.71 -6.54 6.29
C HIS A 116 -17.26 -5.08 6.14
N GLY A 117 -16.93 -4.66 4.91
CA GLY A 117 -16.38 -3.34 4.61
C GLY A 117 -14.87 -3.38 4.37
N PHE A 118 -14.24 -2.20 4.32
CA PHE A 118 -12.80 -2.11 4.13
C PHE A 118 -12.05 -2.67 5.34
N HIS A 119 -11.05 -3.51 5.07
CA HIS A 119 -10.19 -4.10 6.10
C HIS A 119 -8.72 -3.93 5.72
N PRO A 120 -7.86 -3.42 6.62
CA PRO A 120 -6.44 -3.28 6.32
C PRO A 120 -5.76 -4.64 6.22
N TYR A 121 -4.86 -4.79 5.25
CA TYR A 121 -3.97 -5.96 5.16
C TYR A 121 -2.49 -5.59 5.32
N GLU A 122 -2.14 -4.33 5.08
CA GLU A 122 -0.87 -3.72 5.47
C GLU A 122 -1.07 -2.59 6.45
N TYR A 123 -0.10 -2.39 7.32
CA TYR A 123 -0.10 -1.34 8.34
C TYR A 123 1.11 -0.42 8.21
N GLN A 124 1.03 0.72 8.87
CA GLN A 124 2.09 1.72 8.92
C GLN A 124 2.23 2.26 10.34
N THR A 125 3.48 2.50 10.75
CA THR A 125 3.79 3.20 12.00
C THR A 125 3.58 4.69 11.85
N GLY A 126 2.95 5.31 12.84
CA GLY A 126 2.72 6.75 12.89
C GLY A 126 1.27 7.12 13.20
N PRO A 127 0.95 8.43 13.15
CA PRO A 127 -0.41 8.90 13.34
C PRO A 127 -1.29 8.54 12.14
N ILE A 128 -2.57 8.28 12.40
CA ILE A 128 -3.61 8.21 11.36
C ILE A 128 -3.66 9.58 10.63
N PRO A 129 -3.80 9.61 9.29
CA PRO A 129 -3.96 10.86 8.56
C PRO A 129 -5.23 11.61 8.97
N ASP A 130 -5.21 12.94 8.87
CA ASP A 130 -6.42 13.73 9.11
C ASP A 130 -7.42 13.55 7.95
N LEU A 131 -8.57 12.97 8.27
CA LEU A 131 -9.68 12.74 7.31
C LEU A 131 -10.80 13.78 7.46
N SER A 132 -10.62 14.83 8.27
CA SER A 132 -11.67 15.82 8.54
C SER A 132 -12.18 16.55 7.28
N GLY A 133 -11.33 16.66 6.25
CA GLY A 133 -11.68 17.24 4.96
C GLY A 133 -12.40 16.28 4.00
N VAL A 134 -12.33 14.97 4.24
CA VAL A 134 -12.90 13.93 3.37
C VAL A 134 -14.40 13.81 3.59
N ASN A 135 -15.17 13.79 2.51
CA ASN A 135 -16.62 13.63 2.60
C ASN A 135 -16.99 12.25 3.16
N SER A 136 -17.89 12.21 4.15
CA SER A 136 -18.42 10.98 4.75
C SER A 136 -19.06 10.00 3.74
N ALA A 137 -19.48 10.47 2.57
CA ALA A 137 -20.01 9.64 1.50
C ALA A 137 -18.92 8.84 0.73
N PHE A 138 -17.64 9.19 0.89
CA PHE A 138 -16.53 8.63 0.13
C PHE A 138 -16.44 7.10 0.22
N LEU A 139 -16.37 6.54 1.43
CA LEU A 139 -16.20 5.10 1.62
C LEU A 139 -17.39 4.28 1.07
N PRO A 140 -18.66 4.66 1.33
CA PRO A 140 -19.81 4.05 0.66
C PRO A 140 -19.74 4.11 -0.88
N GLU A 141 -19.40 5.27 -1.45
CA GLU A 141 -19.32 5.45 -2.91
C GLU A 141 -18.20 4.62 -3.52
N LEU A 142 -17.03 4.57 -2.88
CA LEU A 142 -15.91 3.75 -3.33
C LEU A 142 -16.29 2.26 -3.29
N ALA A 143 -16.88 1.79 -2.20
CA ALA A 143 -17.32 0.40 -2.08
C ALA A 143 -18.35 0.02 -3.15
N ASP A 144 -19.33 0.88 -3.41
CA ASP A 144 -20.34 0.69 -4.44
C ASP A 144 -19.71 0.63 -5.84
N TYR A 145 -18.77 1.54 -6.13
CA TYR A 145 -18.05 1.55 -7.39
C TYR A 145 -17.24 0.26 -7.60
N LEU A 146 -16.47 -0.16 -6.60
CA LEU A 146 -15.64 -1.37 -6.69
C LEU A 146 -16.50 -2.62 -6.89
N ASN A 147 -17.60 -2.76 -6.16
CA ASN A 147 -18.49 -3.91 -6.29
C ASN A 147 -19.21 -3.93 -7.65
N THR A 148 -19.78 -2.79 -8.07
CA THR A 148 -20.55 -2.70 -9.33
C THR A 148 -19.68 -3.00 -10.55
N ASN A 149 -18.38 -2.71 -10.47
CA ASN A 149 -17.43 -2.92 -11.57
C ASN A 149 -16.58 -4.19 -11.41
N ASN A 150 -16.85 -5.05 -10.42
CA ASN A 150 -16.06 -6.26 -10.11
C ASN A 150 -14.56 -5.99 -9.86
N LEU A 151 -14.25 -4.88 -9.18
CA LEU A 151 -12.89 -4.45 -8.85
C LEU A 151 -12.52 -4.71 -7.38
N SER A 152 -13.45 -5.19 -6.55
CA SER A 152 -13.26 -5.33 -5.09
C SER A 152 -12.15 -6.32 -4.69
N THR A 153 -11.84 -7.29 -5.55
CA THR A 153 -10.72 -8.23 -5.35
C THR A 153 -9.41 -7.78 -6.02
N LEU A 154 -9.47 -6.74 -6.85
CA LEU A 154 -8.33 -6.23 -7.64
C LEU A 154 -7.74 -4.96 -7.01
N LEU A 155 -8.59 -4.08 -6.50
CA LEU A 155 -8.22 -2.76 -6.01
C LEU A 155 -8.51 -2.63 -4.51
N GLY A 156 -7.50 -2.14 -3.80
CA GLY A 156 -7.59 -1.65 -2.44
C GLY A 156 -7.57 -0.13 -2.35
N LEU A 157 -8.02 0.38 -1.20
CA LEU A 157 -7.81 1.75 -0.76
C LEU A 157 -6.42 1.87 -0.12
N GLN A 158 -5.71 2.95 -0.38
CA GLN A 158 -4.40 3.22 0.21
C GLN A 158 -4.35 4.60 0.86
N ILE A 159 -3.64 4.72 1.99
CA ILE A 159 -3.24 6.01 2.55
C ILE A 159 -1.94 6.45 1.87
N ILE A 160 -1.96 7.62 1.25
CA ILE A 160 -0.85 8.14 0.46
C ILE A 160 0.19 8.80 1.36
N ASP A 161 1.46 8.43 1.17
CA ASP A 161 2.57 9.21 1.72
C ASP A 161 2.73 10.50 0.92
N GLN A 162 2.90 11.63 1.61
CA GLN A 162 3.02 12.95 0.99
C GLN A 162 4.32 13.11 0.20
N LYS A 163 5.29 12.20 0.40
CA LYS A 163 6.57 12.16 -0.30
C LYS A 163 7.10 10.72 -0.38
N PRO A 164 7.89 10.36 -1.40
CA PRO A 164 8.12 10.98 -2.71
C PRO A 164 7.20 10.36 -3.79
N VAL A 165 7.30 10.87 -5.02
CA VAL A 165 6.31 10.65 -6.11
C VAL A 165 6.61 9.43 -6.98
N HIS A 166 7.84 8.91 -6.95
CA HIS A 166 8.29 7.82 -7.83
C HIS A 166 8.98 6.72 -7.03
N MET A 167 8.17 5.91 -6.36
CA MET A 167 8.66 4.81 -5.54
C MET A 167 8.72 3.51 -6.35
N LEU A 168 9.87 2.84 -6.29
CA LEU A 168 10.03 1.45 -6.69
C LEU A 168 9.95 0.53 -5.47
N GLU A 169 9.07 -0.45 -5.52
CA GLU A 169 9.05 -1.56 -4.56
C GLU A 169 10.08 -2.61 -4.95
N LEU A 170 10.95 -2.97 -4.01
CA LEU A 170 11.85 -4.12 -4.08
C LEU A 170 11.36 -5.21 -3.12
N ILE A 171 11.29 -6.44 -3.62
CA ILE A 171 10.83 -7.60 -2.85
C ILE A 171 12.01 -8.22 -2.11
N LEU A 172 11.84 -8.42 -0.80
CA LEU A 172 12.82 -9.03 0.11
C LEU A 172 12.25 -10.31 0.73
N PRO A 173 13.08 -11.19 1.33
CA PRO A 173 12.56 -12.26 2.17
C PRO A 173 11.71 -11.70 3.32
N GLN A 174 10.41 -11.99 3.31
CA GLN A 174 9.44 -11.56 4.33
C GLN A 174 9.28 -10.03 4.50
N GLY A 175 9.57 -9.26 3.46
CA GLY A 175 9.32 -7.83 3.45
C GLY A 175 9.42 -7.23 2.06
N THR A 176 9.12 -5.95 1.97
CA THR A 176 9.36 -5.12 0.79
C THR A 176 9.95 -3.79 1.22
N VAL A 177 10.75 -3.18 0.35
CA VAL A 177 11.27 -1.83 0.57
C VAL A 177 10.91 -0.96 -0.62
N MET A 178 10.28 0.17 -0.34
CA MET A 178 9.90 1.19 -1.30
C MET A 178 10.92 2.33 -1.24
N LEU A 179 11.60 2.60 -2.34
CA LEU A 179 12.66 3.60 -2.47
C LEU A 179 12.39 4.52 -3.67
N ASP A 180 12.80 5.78 -3.56
CA ASP A 180 12.76 6.68 -4.71
C ASP A 180 13.70 6.15 -5.81
N VAL A 181 13.21 6.14 -7.05
CA VAL A 181 13.98 5.71 -8.22
C VAL A 181 15.32 6.45 -8.34
N SER A 182 15.42 7.70 -7.90
CA SER A 182 16.68 8.46 -7.93
C SER A 182 17.77 7.89 -7.04
N ASN A 183 17.40 7.09 -6.03
CA ASN A 183 18.33 6.45 -5.10
C ASN A 183 18.74 5.04 -5.57
N LEU A 184 18.18 4.56 -6.68
CA LEU A 184 18.39 3.20 -7.15
C LEU A 184 19.26 3.17 -8.39
N ASN A 185 20.27 2.30 -8.38
CA ASN A 185 21.10 2.01 -9.53
C ASN A 185 20.57 0.79 -10.28
N GLY A 186 20.42 0.92 -11.59
CA GLY A 186 20.07 -0.19 -12.47
C GLY A 186 18.70 -0.83 -12.18
N CYS A 187 17.74 -0.15 -11.55
CA CYS A 187 16.37 -0.64 -11.38
C CYS A 187 15.43 0.01 -12.40
N VAL A 188 14.51 -0.78 -12.97
CA VAL A 188 13.48 -0.31 -13.90
C VAL A 188 12.08 -0.68 -13.40
N PRO A 189 11.07 0.19 -13.59
CA PRO A 189 9.69 -0.11 -13.24
C PRO A 189 9.12 -1.20 -14.15
N THR A 190 8.35 -2.13 -13.58
CA THR A 190 7.75 -3.25 -14.33
C THR A 190 6.24 -3.25 -14.34
N ARG A 191 5.60 -2.81 -13.26
CA ARG A 191 4.14 -2.76 -13.15
C ARG A 191 3.74 -1.64 -12.21
N GLN A 192 2.70 -0.89 -12.56
CA GLN A 192 2.08 0.08 -11.66
C GLN A 192 1.17 -0.63 -10.67
N THR A 193 1.40 -0.36 -9.38
CA THR A 193 0.64 -0.95 -8.28
C THR A 193 -0.03 0.10 -7.40
N GLY A 194 0.35 1.38 -7.50
CA GLY A 194 -0.28 2.47 -6.76
C GLY A 194 -0.68 3.65 -7.64
N TRP A 195 -1.85 4.22 -7.38
CA TRP A 195 -2.36 5.44 -8.01
C TRP A 195 -2.74 6.46 -6.94
N LYS A 196 -2.22 7.67 -7.09
CA LYS A 196 -2.67 8.85 -6.37
C LYS A 196 -3.44 9.77 -7.33
N PHE A 197 -4.35 10.55 -6.76
CA PHE A 197 -5.19 11.49 -7.51
C PHE A 197 -4.93 12.90 -7.02
N GLU A 198 -4.99 13.85 -7.95
CA GLU A 198 -4.86 15.29 -7.69
C GLU A 198 -5.94 16.03 -8.48
N ALA A 199 -6.32 17.21 -8.00
CA ALA A 199 -7.16 18.15 -8.74
C ALA A 199 -6.29 19.23 -9.40
N GLU A 200 -6.38 19.40 -10.72
CA GLU A 200 -5.76 20.51 -11.44
C GLU A 200 -6.86 21.41 -12.00
N ASN A 201 -6.89 22.68 -11.57
CA ASN A 201 -7.95 23.64 -11.90
C ASN A 201 -9.38 23.16 -11.54
N GLY A 202 -9.50 22.27 -10.54
CA GLY A 202 -10.78 21.69 -10.13
C GLY A 202 -11.21 20.46 -10.95
N GLU A 203 -10.46 20.08 -11.98
CA GLU A 203 -10.69 18.87 -12.75
C GLU A 203 -9.85 17.71 -12.21
N PRO A 204 -10.39 16.48 -12.18
CA PRO A 204 -9.64 15.32 -11.74
C PRO A 204 -8.47 15.03 -12.69
N ARG A 205 -7.27 14.92 -12.12
CA ARG A 205 -6.07 14.48 -12.82
C ARG A 205 -5.55 13.21 -12.17
N VAL A 206 -5.34 12.19 -13.01
CA VAL A 206 -4.58 11.01 -12.62
C VAL A 206 -3.11 11.43 -12.61
N CYS A 207 -2.49 11.44 -11.43
CA CYS A 207 -1.05 11.54 -11.40
C CYS A 207 -0.46 10.22 -11.90
N GLN A 208 0.58 10.33 -12.72
CA GLN A 208 1.38 9.18 -13.18
C GLN A 208 1.75 8.28 -12.00
N ALA A 209 2.02 7.00 -12.28
CA ALA A 209 2.33 5.96 -11.31
C ALA A 209 3.01 6.44 -10.03
N ASN A 210 2.31 6.30 -8.89
CA ASN A 210 2.83 6.65 -7.57
C ASN A 210 3.81 5.56 -7.09
N GLU A 211 3.41 4.32 -7.34
CA GLU A 211 4.14 3.12 -6.92
C GLU A 211 4.20 2.16 -8.09
N THR A 212 5.40 1.64 -8.32
CA THR A 212 5.66 0.59 -9.31
C THR A 212 6.56 -0.46 -8.71
N HIS A 213 6.47 -1.70 -9.17
CA HIS A 213 7.49 -2.69 -8.85
C HIS A 213 8.77 -2.41 -9.63
N GLY A 214 9.91 -2.52 -8.96
CA GLY A 214 11.23 -2.40 -9.55
C GLY A 214 11.84 -3.78 -9.82
N ARG A 215 12.54 -3.93 -10.96
CA ARG A 215 13.48 -5.04 -11.18
C ARG A 215 14.84 -4.50 -11.57
N THR A 216 15.91 -5.19 -11.18
CA THR A 216 17.26 -4.91 -11.68
C THR A 216 17.32 -5.14 -13.20
N ALA A 217 17.79 -4.15 -13.95
CA ALA A 217 17.87 -4.11 -15.41
C ALA A 217 18.75 -5.20 -16.03
N THR A 218 19.60 -5.85 -15.23
CA THR A 218 20.58 -6.83 -15.71
C THR A 218 20.33 -8.27 -15.29
N THR A 219 19.36 -8.57 -14.41
CA THR A 219 19.22 -9.95 -13.89
C THR A 219 17.78 -10.34 -13.53
N HIS A 220 17.38 -11.53 -14.01
CA HIS A 220 16.33 -12.35 -13.39
C HIS A 220 16.64 -12.51 -11.90
N GLU A 221 15.67 -12.21 -11.04
CA GLU A 221 15.59 -12.64 -9.62
C GLU A 221 16.94 -12.79 -8.90
N ILE A 222 17.50 -11.69 -8.38
CA ILE A 222 18.62 -11.80 -7.43
C ILE A 222 18.14 -11.33 -6.06
N TYR A 223 17.54 -12.27 -5.34
CA TYR A 223 17.91 -12.52 -3.95
C TYR A 223 18.22 -14.02 -3.82
N ASN A 224 19.51 -14.34 -3.89
CA ASN A 224 20.14 -15.62 -3.52
C ASN A 224 19.62 -16.91 -4.18
N LYS A 225 20.18 -17.24 -5.35
CA LYS A 225 20.31 -18.64 -5.76
C LYS A 225 21.45 -19.32 -4.98
N GLY A 226 21.28 -19.55 -3.67
CA GLY A 226 22.10 -20.51 -2.90
C GLY A 226 22.85 -20.02 -1.65
N ASP A 227 22.93 -18.72 -1.36
CA ASP A 227 23.58 -18.23 -0.13
C ASP A 227 22.58 -17.98 0.99
N PRO A 228 22.94 -18.19 2.28
CA PRO A 228 22.09 -17.85 3.40
C PRO A 228 21.71 -16.37 3.32
N HIS A 229 20.41 -16.08 3.26
CA HIS A 229 19.91 -14.70 3.20
C HIS A 229 20.54 -13.88 4.34
N PRO A 230 21.05 -12.66 4.06
CA PRO A 230 21.47 -11.78 5.14
C PRO A 230 20.28 -11.59 6.07
N LYS A 231 20.51 -11.76 7.37
CA LYS A 231 19.47 -11.58 8.36
C LYS A 231 19.23 -10.08 8.52
N LEU A 232 18.17 -9.57 7.87
CA LEU A 232 17.79 -8.15 7.92
C LEU A 232 17.02 -7.87 9.22
N GLU A 233 17.72 -7.64 10.32
CA GLU A 233 17.10 -7.41 11.63
C GLU A 233 16.64 -5.95 11.79
N ASN A 234 17.44 -5.02 11.28
CA ASN A 234 17.23 -3.58 11.37
C ASN A 234 17.48 -2.86 10.03
N PHE A 235 17.21 -1.56 9.98
CA PHE A 235 17.34 -0.78 8.75
C PHE A 235 18.79 -0.64 8.27
N GLN A 236 19.77 -0.60 9.17
CA GLN A 236 21.18 -0.55 8.78
C GLN A 236 21.59 -1.82 8.04
N ASP A 237 21.09 -2.98 8.46
CA ASP A 237 21.35 -4.25 7.77
C ASP A 237 20.78 -4.22 6.34
N LEU A 238 19.56 -3.68 6.19
CA LEU A 238 18.91 -3.51 4.89
C LEU A 238 19.71 -2.56 4.00
N GLU A 239 20.06 -1.38 4.52
CA GLU A 239 20.84 -0.38 3.79
C GLU A 239 22.17 -0.97 3.32
N ASN A 240 22.92 -1.61 4.22
CA ASN A 240 24.19 -2.25 3.89
C ASN A 240 24.02 -3.33 2.80
N ALA A 241 22.99 -4.18 2.91
CA ALA A 241 22.74 -5.21 1.92
C ALA A 241 22.41 -4.63 0.52
N LEU A 242 21.64 -3.54 0.46
CA LEU A 242 21.32 -2.86 -0.80
C LEU A 242 22.54 -2.17 -1.42
N VAL A 243 23.43 -1.61 -0.59
CA VAL A 243 24.71 -1.02 -1.03
C VAL A 243 25.66 -2.10 -1.54
N GLU A 244 25.83 -3.19 -0.79
CA GLU A 244 26.67 -4.33 -1.18
C GLU A 244 26.21 -4.98 -2.49
N ALA A 245 24.89 -5.04 -2.71
CA ALA A 245 24.29 -5.51 -3.96
C ALA A 245 24.43 -4.50 -5.13
N GLY A 246 24.93 -3.29 -4.86
CA GLY A 246 25.04 -2.21 -5.86
C GLY A 246 23.69 -1.64 -6.31
N ILE A 247 22.63 -1.88 -5.54
CA ILE A 247 21.25 -1.43 -5.81
C ILE A 247 21.05 -0.01 -5.31
N LEU A 248 21.56 0.31 -4.12
CA LEU A 248 21.45 1.66 -3.55
C LEU A 248 22.63 2.54 -3.98
N CYS A 249 22.34 3.74 -4.46
CA CYS A 249 23.34 4.78 -4.72
C CYS A 249 23.89 5.32 -3.39
N VAL A 250 25.22 5.26 -3.20
CA VAL A 250 25.92 5.83 -2.04
C VAL A 250 26.54 7.18 -2.37
#